data_AF-A0A1R0Z6K6-F1
#
_entry.id   AF-A0A1R0Z6K6-F1
#
_cell.length_a   1.000
_cell.length_b   1.000
_cell.length_c   1.000
_cell.angle_alpha   90.00
_cell.angle_beta   90.00
_cell.angle_gamma   90.00
#
_symmetry.space_group_name_H-M   'P 1'
#
loop_
_entity.id
_entity.type
_entity.pdbx_description
1 polymer ?
#
loop_
_entity_poly.entity_id
_entity_poly.type
_entity_poly.pdbx_seq_one_letter_code
_entity_poly.pdbx_strand_id
1 'polypeptide(L)'
;MVKIFNENTVSFTQKQSPIPEFAWHTSERLAEMVGSKHLVFDIRSLDPDKYSYPYHFHRNAEEIFVILAGKAMLRTPEGFTEVTEGDVIFFEMGPEGAHQLYNHTDAPCRYLDLRTNQGIDVCEYPDSGKINILPYQEIYQADEQADYYKGEEHVREKWNGGA
;
A
#
# COMPACT_ATOMS: atom_id res chain seq x y z
N MET A 1 25.77 1.94 4.42
CA MET A 1 26.34 2.92 3.46
C MET A 1 25.30 3.99 3.23
N VAL A 2 25.68 5.26 3.16
CA VAL A 2 24.74 6.35 2.86
C VAL A 2 24.50 6.39 1.35
N LYS A 3 23.23 6.49 0.93
CA LYS A 3 22.82 6.65 -0.47
C LYS A 3 21.87 7.83 -0.57
N ILE A 4 22.05 8.65 -1.59
CA ILE A 4 21.19 9.81 -1.87
C ILE A 4 20.35 9.46 -3.10
N PHE A 5 19.06 9.69 -3.01
CA PHE A 5 18.11 9.59 -4.11
C PHE A 5 17.45 10.95 -4.31
N ASN A 6 17.19 11.33 -5.56
CA ASN A 6 16.50 12.57 -5.90
C ASN A 6 15.47 12.28 -6.98
N GLU A 7 14.26 12.81 -6.81
CA GLU A 7 13.12 12.62 -7.72
C GLU A 7 13.40 13.05 -9.17
N ASN A 8 14.35 13.98 -9.38
CA ASN A 8 14.79 14.42 -10.70
C ASN A 8 15.82 13.52 -11.37
N THR A 9 16.37 12.54 -10.65
CA THR A 9 17.45 11.67 -11.16
C THR A 9 17.10 10.19 -11.17
N VAL A 10 16.07 9.77 -10.44
CA VAL A 10 15.57 8.40 -10.50
C VAL A 10 14.86 8.15 -11.83
N SER A 11 14.94 6.92 -12.30
CA SER A 11 14.17 6.50 -13.49
C SER A 11 12.80 6.00 -13.08
N PHE A 12 11.76 6.40 -13.82
CA PHE A 12 10.39 5.94 -13.60
C PHE A 12 9.99 4.85 -14.60
N THR A 13 9.31 3.82 -14.10
CA THR A 13 8.65 2.79 -14.92
C THR A 13 7.16 2.81 -14.65
N GLN A 14 6.34 2.80 -15.71
CA GLN A 14 4.90 2.71 -15.58
C GLN A 14 4.48 1.29 -15.16
N LYS A 15 3.72 1.18 -14.08
CA LYS A 15 2.99 -0.01 -13.70
C LYS A 15 1.74 -0.12 -14.56
N GLN A 16 1.66 -1.18 -15.36
CA GLN A 16 0.46 -1.51 -16.09
C GLN A 16 -0.58 -2.11 -15.14
N SER A 17 -1.84 -1.78 -15.36
CA SER A 17 -2.97 -2.27 -14.58
C SER A 17 -4.12 -2.64 -15.54
N PRO A 18 -4.87 -3.72 -15.26
CA PRO A 18 -6.10 -4.02 -16.01
C PRO A 18 -7.19 -2.95 -15.81
N ILE A 19 -7.09 -2.15 -14.75
CA ILE A 19 -7.92 -0.96 -14.51
C ILE A 19 -7.06 0.28 -14.83
N PRO A 20 -7.31 0.99 -15.94
CA PRO A 20 -6.45 2.08 -16.43
C PRO A 20 -6.22 3.23 -15.43
N GLU A 21 -7.15 3.45 -14.51
CA GLU A 21 -7.09 4.45 -13.44
C GLU A 21 -5.95 4.17 -12.45
N PHE A 22 -5.55 2.90 -12.30
CA PHE A 22 -4.43 2.46 -11.46
C PHE A 22 -3.13 2.26 -12.24
N ALA A 23 -3.01 2.87 -13.43
CA ALA A 23 -1.74 2.93 -14.15
C ALA A 23 -0.92 4.14 -13.68
N TRP A 24 0.12 3.90 -12.89
CA TRP A 24 0.98 4.93 -12.30
C TRP A 24 2.46 4.56 -12.42
N HIS A 25 3.35 5.49 -12.12
CA HIS A 25 4.79 5.33 -12.27
C HIS A 25 5.48 5.10 -10.92
N THR A 26 6.49 4.24 -10.91
CA THR A 26 7.40 4.04 -9.76
C THR A 26 8.84 4.26 -10.17
N SER A 27 9.65 4.78 -9.25
CA SER A 27 11.10 4.68 -9.35
C SER A 27 11.57 3.23 -9.41
N GLU A 28 12.86 3.03 -9.63
CA GLU A 28 13.57 1.82 -9.21
C GLU A 28 13.23 1.45 -7.76
N ARG A 29 13.42 0.18 -7.37
CA ARG A 29 13.10 -0.33 -6.02
C ARG A 29 14.15 0.13 -5.02
N LEU A 30 14.06 1.38 -4.57
CA LEU A 30 15.12 2.10 -3.86
C LEU A 30 15.50 1.40 -2.55
N ALA A 31 14.48 0.99 -1.78
CA ALA A 31 14.68 0.23 -0.55
C ALA A 31 15.42 -1.10 -0.78
N GLU A 32 15.16 -1.81 -1.88
CA GLU A 32 15.86 -3.05 -2.21
C GLU A 32 17.30 -2.80 -2.66
N MET A 33 17.52 -1.78 -3.48
CA MET A 33 18.87 -1.40 -3.94
C MET A 33 19.84 -1.14 -2.80
N VAL A 34 19.34 -0.65 -1.66
CA VAL A 34 20.16 -0.38 -0.46
C VAL A 34 20.07 -1.47 0.60
N GLY A 35 19.30 -2.53 0.37
CA GLY A 35 19.09 -3.62 1.33
C GLY A 35 18.44 -3.16 2.63
N SER A 36 17.48 -2.23 2.55
CA SER A 36 16.73 -1.75 3.71
C SER A 36 15.94 -2.89 4.35
N LYS A 37 15.99 -2.96 5.69
CA LYS A 37 15.32 -4.02 6.46
C LYS A 37 13.99 -3.57 7.08
N HIS A 38 13.93 -2.32 7.54
CA HIS A 38 12.83 -1.83 8.37
C HIS A 38 11.95 -0.80 7.67
N LEU A 39 12.40 -0.28 6.52
CA LEU A 39 11.68 0.71 5.73
C LEU A 39 11.55 0.20 4.30
N VAL A 40 10.33 0.22 3.77
CA VAL A 40 10.07 0.10 2.34
C VAL A 40 9.76 1.49 1.85
N PHE A 41 10.48 1.95 0.85
CA PHE A 41 10.29 3.28 0.29
C PHE A 41 10.69 3.33 -1.17
N ASP A 42 9.93 4.09 -1.95
CA ASP A 42 10.16 4.39 -3.35
C ASP A 42 9.55 5.76 -3.70
N ILE A 43 9.97 6.34 -4.81
CA ILE A 43 9.32 7.55 -5.33
C ILE A 43 8.25 7.13 -6.34
N ARG A 44 7.05 7.66 -6.21
CA ARG A 44 5.91 7.38 -7.07
C ARG A 44 5.53 8.63 -7.87
N SER A 45 4.89 8.43 -9.02
CA SER A 45 4.34 9.53 -9.83
C SER A 45 2.97 9.12 -10.38
N LEU A 46 1.97 9.96 -10.14
CA LEU A 46 0.64 9.84 -10.73
C LEU A 46 0.55 10.79 -11.92
N ASP A 47 0.19 10.25 -13.09
CA ASP A 47 -0.20 11.08 -14.23
C ASP A 47 -1.58 11.72 -13.98
N PRO A 48 -2.00 12.71 -14.77
CA PRO A 48 -3.37 13.22 -14.76
C PRO A 48 -4.40 12.09 -14.83
N ASP A 49 -5.46 12.24 -14.03
CA ASP A 49 -6.56 11.29 -13.90
C ASP A 49 -6.18 9.89 -13.38
N LYS A 50 -5.03 9.77 -12.70
CA LYS A 50 -4.58 8.51 -12.09
C LYS A 50 -4.72 8.51 -10.58
N TYR A 51 -4.92 7.31 -10.05
CA TYR A 51 -5.04 7.03 -8.64
C TYR A 51 -3.83 6.24 -8.17
N SER A 52 -3.49 6.38 -6.89
CA SER A 52 -2.55 5.48 -6.22
C SER A 52 -3.14 4.07 -6.11
N TYR A 53 -2.69 3.27 -5.14
CA TYR A 53 -3.33 1.99 -4.81
C TYR A 53 -4.84 2.15 -4.54
N PRO A 54 -5.62 1.06 -4.61
CA PRO A 54 -6.99 1.05 -4.10
C PRO A 54 -7.04 1.60 -2.66
N TYR A 55 -8.13 2.24 -2.27
CA TYR A 55 -8.31 2.77 -0.92
C TYR A 55 -8.06 1.67 0.12
N HIS A 56 -7.10 1.90 1.02
CA HIS A 56 -6.59 0.87 1.92
C HIS A 56 -6.03 1.42 3.22
N PHE A 57 -5.85 0.54 4.20
CA PHE A 57 -5.04 0.78 5.38
C PHE A 57 -4.18 -0.45 5.71
N HIS A 58 -3.15 -0.22 6.52
CA HIS A 58 -2.21 -1.23 6.99
C HIS A 58 -2.53 -1.64 8.43
N ARG A 59 -2.42 -2.93 8.76
CA ARG A 59 -2.64 -3.44 10.13
C ARG A 59 -1.36 -3.44 10.98
N ASN A 60 -0.19 -3.54 10.35
CA ASN A 60 1.10 -3.71 11.01
C ASN A 60 2.22 -2.88 10.36
N ALA A 61 1.85 -1.81 9.64
CA ALA A 61 2.78 -0.84 9.09
C ALA A 61 2.21 0.58 9.22
N GLU A 62 3.02 1.48 9.79
CA GLU A 62 2.81 2.93 9.65
C GLU A 62 3.33 3.36 8.27
N GLU A 63 2.68 4.36 7.68
CA GLU A 63 3.03 4.85 6.35
C GLU A 63 3.08 6.38 6.31
N ILE A 64 3.97 6.92 5.49
CA ILE A 64 4.16 8.34 5.25
C ILE A 64 4.21 8.58 3.75
N PHE A 65 3.39 9.52 3.28
CA PHE A 65 3.59 10.17 1.99
C PHE A 65 4.22 11.55 2.16
N VAL A 66 5.18 11.88 1.30
CA VAL A 66 5.71 13.25 1.19
C VAL A 66 5.49 13.72 -0.24
N ILE A 67 4.71 14.78 -0.45
CA ILE A 67 4.50 15.34 -1.78
C ILE A 67 5.75 16.10 -2.20
N LEU A 68 6.42 15.62 -3.24
CA LEU A 68 7.69 16.15 -3.73
C LEU A 68 7.50 17.18 -4.84
N ALA A 69 6.44 17.03 -5.64
CA ALA A 69 6.09 17.95 -6.72
C ALA A 69 4.62 17.80 -7.12
N GLY A 70 3.98 18.89 -7.50
CA GLY A 70 2.59 18.89 -7.97
C GLY A 70 1.57 18.83 -6.82
N LYS A 71 0.36 18.36 -7.14
CA LYS A 71 -0.77 18.29 -6.22
C LYS A 71 -1.61 17.04 -6.45
N ALA A 72 -2.28 16.58 -5.40
CA ALA A 72 -3.24 15.50 -5.49
C ALA A 72 -4.41 15.74 -4.53
N MET A 73 -5.53 15.08 -4.77
CA MET A 73 -6.60 14.94 -3.79
C MET A 73 -6.31 13.71 -2.95
N LEU A 74 -6.19 13.89 -1.64
CA LEU A 74 -6.11 12.80 -0.67
C LEU A 74 -7.52 12.46 -0.19
N ARG A 75 -7.87 11.18 -0.27
CA ARG A 75 -9.06 10.59 0.37
C ARG A 75 -8.65 9.95 1.69
N THR A 76 -9.36 10.24 2.76
CA THR A 76 -9.25 9.63 4.11
C THR A 76 -10.66 9.32 4.67
N PRO A 77 -10.81 8.71 5.86
CA PRO A 77 -12.12 8.53 6.49
C PRO A 77 -12.87 9.84 6.74
N GLU A 78 -12.15 10.94 6.96
CA GLU A 78 -12.70 12.28 7.20
C GLU A 78 -13.16 12.99 5.93
N GLY A 79 -12.80 12.46 4.75
CA GLY A 79 -13.23 12.98 3.45
C GLY A 79 -12.08 13.23 2.49
N PHE A 80 -12.16 14.34 1.75
CA PHE A 80 -11.21 14.68 0.69
C PHE A 80 -10.51 16.00 0.98
N THR A 81 -9.18 16.01 0.90
CA THR A 81 -8.35 17.20 1.11
C THR A 81 -7.28 17.30 0.03
N GLU A 82 -7.09 18.48 -0.56
CA GLU A 82 -5.99 18.70 -1.51
C GLU A 82 -4.66 18.76 -0.75
N VAL A 83 -3.67 18.01 -1.24
CA VAL A 83 -2.28 18.02 -0.77
C VAL A 83 -1.36 18.56 -1.86
N THR A 84 -0.33 19.28 -1.47
CA THR A 84 0.57 20.03 -2.34
C THR A 84 2.03 19.78 -1.97
N GLU A 85 2.94 20.16 -2.87
CA GLU A 85 4.39 20.10 -2.63
C GLU A 85 4.81 20.58 -1.23
N GLY A 86 5.58 19.75 -0.53
CA GLY A 86 6.05 19.99 0.83
C GLY A 86 5.18 19.37 1.92
N ASP A 87 3.94 18.96 1.61
CA ASP A 87 3.10 18.27 2.58
C ASP A 87 3.68 16.90 2.96
N VAL A 88 3.65 16.61 4.27
CA VAL A 88 4.01 15.33 4.87
C VAL A 88 2.76 14.76 5.50
N ILE A 89 2.35 13.58 5.04
CA ILE A 89 1.09 12.94 5.40
C ILE A 89 1.44 11.64 6.10
N PHE A 90 0.98 11.49 7.34
CA PHE A 90 1.17 10.28 8.13
C PHE A 90 -0.13 9.49 8.18
N PHE A 91 -0.02 8.17 8.02
CA PHE A 91 -1.11 7.21 8.13
C PHE A 91 -0.79 6.23 9.26
N GLU A 92 -1.61 6.27 10.31
CA GLU A 92 -1.55 5.34 11.43
C GLU A 92 -2.01 3.94 11.00
N MET A 93 -1.62 2.91 11.76
CA MET A 93 -2.15 1.57 11.55
C MET A 93 -3.66 1.51 11.85
N GLY A 94 -4.38 0.71 11.06
CA GLY A 94 -5.81 0.45 11.24
C GLY A 94 -6.72 1.39 10.45
N PRO A 95 -8.05 1.24 10.64
CA PRO A 95 -9.04 1.88 9.76
C PRO A 95 -8.96 3.41 9.65
N GLU A 96 -8.53 4.09 10.72
CA GLU A 96 -8.39 5.55 10.72
C GLU A 96 -7.26 6.05 9.81
N GLY A 97 -6.28 5.18 9.49
CA GLY A 97 -5.21 5.49 8.55
C GLY A 97 -5.55 5.15 7.10
N ALA A 98 -6.82 4.85 6.78
CA ALA A 98 -7.20 4.49 5.42
C ALA A 98 -7.00 5.65 4.44
N HIS A 99 -6.39 5.39 3.29
CA HIS A 99 -6.02 6.46 2.38
C HIS A 99 -5.95 6.08 0.90
N GLN A 100 -6.05 7.09 0.04
CA GLN A 100 -5.81 7.01 -1.41
C GLN A 100 -5.48 8.40 -1.97
N LEU A 101 -4.54 8.48 -2.90
CA LEU A 101 -4.29 9.69 -3.68
C LEU A 101 -4.96 9.60 -5.06
N TYR A 102 -5.48 10.74 -5.52
CA TYR A 102 -5.99 10.97 -6.87
C TYR A 102 -5.36 12.22 -7.46
N ASN A 103 -4.69 12.10 -8.61
CA ASN A 103 -4.21 13.27 -9.33
C ASN A 103 -5.33 13.83 -10.22
N HIS A 104 -6.01 14.87 -9.70
CA HIS A 104 -7.09 15.58 -10.38
C HIS A 104 -6.59 16.73 -11.29
N THR A 105 -5.28 16.91 -11.40
CA THR A 105 -4.66 18.03 -12.13
C THR A 105 -4.19 17.60 -13.52
N ASP A 106 -3.74 18.56 -14.33
CA ASP A 106 -3.21 18.34 -15.69
C ASP A 106 -1.68 18.13 -15.74
N ALA A 107 -1.02 18.09 -14.58
CA ALA A 107 0.40 17.83 -14.44
C ALA A 107 0.67 16.62 -13.53
N PRO A 108 1.81 15.92 -13.67
CA PRO A 108 2.15 14.81 -12.79
C PRO A 108 2.30 15.23 -11.32
N CYS A 109 1.83 14.39 -10.40
CA CYS A 109 2.06 14.52 -8.96
C CYS A 109 3.06 13.45 -8.51
N ARG A 110 4.17 13.88 -7.89
CA ARG A 110 5.24 12.98 -7.41
C ARG A 110 5.32 13.00 -5.90
N TYR A 111 5.51 11.83 -5.32
CA TYR A 111 5.56 11.68 -3.87
C TYR A 111 6.50 10.56 -3.44
N LEU A 112 7.11 10.72 -2.26
CA LEU A 112 7.77 9.62 -1.56
C LEU A 112 6.68 8.78 -0.90
N ASP A 113 6.67 7.49 -1.20
CA ASP A 113 5.88 6.45 -0.54
C ASP A 113 6.84 5.71 0.38
N LEU A 114 6.62 5.78 1.70
CA LEU A 114 7.47 5.15 2.71
C LEU A 114 6.61 4.52 3.79
N ARG A 115 6.87 3.25 4.11
CA ARG A 115 6.25 2.56 5.24
C ARG A 115 7.23 1.72 6.03
N THR A 116 6.87 1.42 7.26
CA THR A 116 7.60 0.45 8.08
C THR A 116 7.46 -0.97 7.53
N ASN A 117 8.43 -1.82 7.83
CA ASN A 117 8.45 -3.23 7.46
C ASN A 117 8.68 -4.12 8.68
N GLN A 118 7.62 -4.83 9.07
CA GLN A 118 7.60 -5.77 10.19
C GLN A 118 7.59 -7.24 9.73
N GLY A 119 7.96 -7.51 8.48
CA GLY A 119 8.01 -8.85 7.88
C GLY A 119 6.69 -9.31 7.29
N ILE A 120 5.61 -9.28 8.08
CA ILE A 120 4.25 -9.56 7.61
C ILE A 120 3.34 -8.39 7.96
N ASP A 121 2.48 -8.04 7.00
CA ASP A 121 1.44 -7.05 7.18
C ASP A 121 0.14 -7.51 6.51
N VAL A 122 -0.99 -7.04 7.03
CA VAL A 122 -2.32 -7.25 6.45
C VAL A 122 -2.82 -5.91 5.99
N CYS A 123 -3.01 -5.77 4.69
CA CYS A 123 -3.58 -4.60 4.06
C CYS A 123 -5.07 -4.87 3.79
N GLU A 124 -5.95 -3.96 4.23
CA GLU A 124 -7.39 -4.09 4.00
C GLU A 124 -7.90 -3.00 3.08
N TYR A 125 -8.89 -3.33 2.26
CA TYR A 125 -9.43 -2.46 1.22
C TYR A 125 -10.93 -2.19 1.45
N PRO A 126 -11.29 -1.12 2.20
CA PRO A 126 -12.67 -0.89 2.65
C PRO A 126 -13.72 -0.91 1.54
N ASP A 127 -13.43 -0.33 0.37
CA ASP A 127 -14.39 -0.24 -0.73
C ASP A 127 -14.76 -1.61 -1.33
N SER A 128 -13.85 -2.58 -1.21
CA SER A 128 -13.99 -3.89 -1.88
C SER A 128 -14.16 -5.06 -0.92
N GLY A 129 -14.06 -4.81 0.39
CA GLY A 129 -14.12 -5.86 1.41
C GLY A 129 -12.94 -6.85 1.36
N LYS A 130 -11.84 -6.51 0.68
CA LYS A 130 -10.70 -7.41 0.52
C LYS A 130 -9.68 -7.25 1.62
N ILE A 131 -8.97 -8.34 1.92
CA ILE A 131 -7.73 -8.35 2.70
C ILE A 131 -6.59 -8.88 1.83
N ASN A 132 -5.37 -8.43 2.06
CA ASN A 132 -4.17 -8.86 1.36
C ASN A 132 -3.01 -9.07 2.35
N ILE A 133 -2.50 -10.29 2.40
CA ILE A 133 -1.35 -10.65 3.23
C ILE A 133 -0.07 -10.33 2.48
N LEU A 134 0.65 -9.31 2.95
CA LEU A 134 1.92 -8.84 2.40
C LEU A 134 3.11 -9.52 3.10
N PRO A 135 4.22 -9.80 2.39
CA PRO A 135 4.48 -9.48 0.98
C PRO A 135 3.99 -10.54 -0.03
N TYR A 136 3.30 -11.60 0.42
CA TYR A 136 2.95 -12.77 -0.39
C TYR A 136 1.85 -12.52 -1.43
N GLN A 137 1.07 -11.45 -1.28
CA GLN A 137 -0.05 -11.09 -2.16
C GLN A 137 -1.20 -12.11 -2.13
N GLU A 138 -1.45 -12.68 -0.96
CA GLU A 138 -2.58 -13.59 -0.74
C GLU A 138 -3.83 -12.78 -0.43
N ILE A 139 -4.74 -12.69 -1.41
CA ILE A 139 -5.91 -11.80 -1.37
C ILE A 139 -7.19 -12.62 -1.14
N TYR A 140 -7.96 -12.22 -0.14
CA TYR A 140 -9.22 -12.88 0.26
C TYR A 140 -10.35 -11.86 0.41
N GLN A 141 -11.59 -12.34 0.34
CA GLN A 141 -12.75 -11.57 0.78
C GLN A 141 -12.90 -11.69 2.30
N ALA A 142 -13.07 -10.56 2.98
CA ALA A 142 -13.13 -10.51 4.45
C ALA A 142 -14.40 -11.18 5.02
N ASP A 143 -15.49 -11.21 4.26
CA ASP A 143 -16.78 -11.78 4.67
C ASP A 143 -16.82 -13.31 4.59
N GLU A 144 -15.79 -13.95 4.01
CA GLU A 144 -15.62 -15.41 3.99
C GLU A 144 -14.79 -15.94 5.17
N GLN A 145 -14.80 -15.26 6.32
CA GLN A 145 -14.06 -15.71 7.50
C GLN A 145 -14.56 -17.09 7.95
N ALA A 146 -13.68 -18.09 7.90
CA ALA A 146 -13.98 -19.42 8.41
C ALA A 146 -14.10 -19.40 9.93
N ASP A 147 -15.06 -20.16 10.46
CA ASP A 147 -15.06 -20.50 11.89
C ASP A 147 -13.77 -21.23 12.25
N TYR A 148 -13.21 -20.93 13.42
CA TYR A 148 -11.91 -21.45 13.87
C TYR A 148 -11.85 -22.99 13.89
N TYR A 149 -12.99 -23.66 14.11
CA TYR A 149 -13.07 -25.11 14.18
C TYR A 149 -13.66 -25.77 12.93
N LYS A 150 -14.02 -25.00 11.90
CA LYS A 150 -14.61 -25.52 10.66
C LYS A 150 -13.68 -26.54 10.00
N GLY A 151 -14.12 -27.79 9.87
CA GLY A 151 -13.32 -28.86 9.26
C GLY A 151 -12.30 -29.50 10.22
N GLU A 152 -12.25 -29.05 11.47
CA GLU A 152 -11.40 -29.61 12.53
C GLU A 152 -12.19 -30.54 13.47
N GLU A 153 -13.33 -31.05 13.03
CA GLU A 153 -14.09 -32.07 13.75
C GLU A 153 -13.33 -33.41 13.75
N HIS A 154 -13.78 -34.35 14.59
CA HIS A 154 -13.24 -35.72 14.64
C HIS A 154 -11.74 -35.85 14.95
N VAL A 155 -11.12 -34.84 15.61
CA VAL A 155 -9.67 -34.84 15.93
C VAL A 155 -9.21 -36.16 16.55
N ARG A 156 -9.96 -36.73 17.50
CA ARG A 156 -9.60 -38.00 18.17
C ARG A 156 -9.45 -39.17 17.19
N GLU A 157 -10.23 -39.20 16.12
CA GLU A 157 -10.17 -40.25 15.10
C GLU A 157 -8.87 -40.17 14.29
N LYS A 158 -8.37 -38.95 13.99
CA LYS A 158 -7.06 -38.72 13.34
C LYS A 158 -5.90 -39.29 14.17
N TRP A 159 -6.01 -39.32 15.50
CA TRP A 159 -4.96 -39.84 16.40
C TRP A 159 -5.08 -41.33 16.72
N ASN A 160 -6.28 -41.91 16.65
CA ASN A 160 -6.51 -43.32 17.00
C ASN A 160 -6.31 -44.29 15.82
N GLY A 161 -6.09 -43.79 14.60
CA GLY A 161 -5.79 -44.61 13.41
C GLY A 161 -4.36 -45.16 13.32
N GLY A 162 -3.60 -45.12 14.42
CA GLY A 162 -2.20 -45.56 14.52
C GLY A 162 -1.95 -46.75 15.44
N ALA A 163 -2.94 -47.63 15.63
CA ALA A 163 -2.79 -48.91 16.34
C ALA A 163 -3.23 -50.08 15.45
#